data_AF-A0A7S2Q6V5-F1
#
_entry.id   AF-A0A7S2Q6V5-F1
#
_cell.length_a   1.000
_cell.length_b   1.000
_cell.length_c   1.000
_cell.angle_alpha   90.00
_cell.angle_beta   90.00
_cell.angle_gamma   90.00
#
_symmetry.space_group_name_H-M   'P 1'
#
loop_
_entity.id
_entity.type
_entity.pdbx_description
1 polymer ?
#
loop_
_entity_poly.entity_id
_entity_poly.type
_entity_poly.pdbx_seq_one_letter_code
_entity_poly.pdbx_strand_id
1 'polypeptide(L)'
;RDRRGGKQEEIGVETMKLGLDDLATLKIGSNGKSYEKIARVAEAEMSLKEKDYLVEIRGTAEQRRRAKKYANLVMRMRMGPSMFGNDFDEGDLTIVSVPPDVVGYVQGQGGGVLRSIEEEWNTLMFFIDNDLTRAQRVAIFGNIRGRRGSELKVLSAIETKMPGYLQTIKDEVINRDKYKDDTKTWGTDYMTFRDEGEISYALGKQGGTRRKLERSSGAVVQYVGMMAICSGTQVERSRVKEYMKWLFQQLEGPVYVIGWEDREDCTVVDIPNDCIGYITGNRRAALGAMEEEWGSLMFFMSEHDEKGARGGRGGGTERLVIFGPDRARRGSELKIMSSIETKSPGFFTRGLREKTSERRGFDTDRLLMRDEEVSYALGKDGATRKKLELASGAILQYVGHVAFVAGDLAERRRCREFVTWLLQQRRGSVTIADIKNRDDVTEVTIPANCKGWVAGNRGS
;
A
#
# COMPACT_ATOMS: atom_id res chain seq x y z
N ARG A 1 25.59 -5.59 -18.93
CA ARG A 1 25.01 -5.73 -20.29
C ARG A 1 23.63 -6.33 -20.12
N ASP A 2 22.59 -5.51 -20.01
CA ASP A 2 21.20 -5.96 -19.98
C ASP A 2 20.45 -5.24 -21.10
N ARG A 3 20.21 -5.96 -22.20
CA ARG A 3 19.25 -5.58 -23.24
C ARG A 3 18.02 -6.46 -23.01
N ARG A 4 17.11 -6.03 -22.14
CA ARG A 4 15.73 -6.53 -22.16
C ARG A 4 14.87 -5.45 -22.80
N GLY A 5 14.68 -5.55 -24.11
CA GLY A 5 13.61 -4.83 -24.78
C GLY A 5 12.30 -5.43 -24.32
N GLY A 6 11.65 -4.79 -23.33
CA GLY A 6 10.24 -5.04 -23.08
C GLY A 6 9.48 -4.68 -24.35
N LYS A 7 8.68 -5.61 -24.89
CA LYS A 7 7.63 -5.25 -25.84
C LYS A 7 6.81 -4.16 -25.17
N GLN A 8 6.80 -2.95 -25.73
CA GLN A 8 5.78 -1.97 -25.37
C GLN A 8 4.44 -2.62 -25.73
N GLU A 9 3.68 -3.01 -24.72
CA GLU A 9 2.33 -3.49 -24.95
C GLU A 9 1.52 -2.35 -25.57
N GLU A 10 0.88 -2.65 -26.70
CA GLU A 10 0.13 -1.65 -27.47
C GLU A 10 -1.08 -1.19 -26.65
N ILE A 11 -0.99 0.05 -26.14
CA ILE A 11 -2.12 0.71 -25.48
C ILE A 11 -3.10 1.12 -26.57
N GLY A 12 -4.25 0.45 -26.59
CA GLY A 12 -5.34 0.74 -27.52
C GLY A 12 -6.55 1.34 -26.80
N VAL A 13 -7.53 1.75 -27.60
CA VAL A 13 -8.82 2.27 -27.14
C VAL A 13 -9.93 1.46 -27.79
N GLU A 14 -10.91 1.04 -26.99
CA GLU A 14 -12.12 0.36 -27.47
C GLU A 14 -13.35 1.03 -26.87
N THR A 15 -14.45 1.02 -27.63
CA THR A 15 -15.74 1.55 -27.17
C THR A 15 -16.75 0.42 -27.02
N MET A 16 -17.68 0.61 -26.08
CA MET A 16 -18.84 -0.27 -25.88
C MET A 16 -20.09 0.59 -25.80
N LYS A 17 -21.08 0.29 -26.65
CA LYS A 17 -22.40 0.93 -26.62
C LYS A 17 -23.22 0.38 -25.47
N LEU A 18 -24.00 1.24 -24.83
CA LEU A 18 -24.80 0.93 -23.65
C LEU A 18 -26.28 1.20 -23.94
N GLY A 19 -27.17 0.39 -23.38
CA GLY A 19 -28.57 0.77 -23.23
C GLY A 19 -28.75 1.86 -22.16
N LEU A 20 -29.94 2.48 -22.12
CA LEU A 20 -30.32 3.43 -21.06
C LEU A 20 -30.19 2.83 -19.66
N ASP A 21 -30.65 1.59 -19.52
CA ASP A 21 -30.61 0.83 -18.26
C ASP A 21 -29.18 0.43 -17.84
N ASP A 22 -28.35 0.08 -18.82
CA ASP A 22 -26.95 -0.27 -18.61
C ASP A 22 -26.14 0.94 -18.15
N LEU A 23 -26.38 2.09 -18.79
CA LEU A 23 -25.77 3.37 -18.42
C LEU A 23 -26.11 3.74 -16.97
N ALA A 24 -27.39 3.60 -16.59
CA ALA A 24 -27.83 3.84 -15.22
C ALA A 24 -27.13 2.88 -14.23
N THR A 25 -27.01 1.61 -14.59
CA THR A 25 -26.37 0.59 -13.74
C THR A 25 -24.87 0.90 -13.51
N LEU A 26 -24.14 1.24 -14.57
CA LEU A 26 -22.72 1.59 -14.47
C LEU A 26 -22.47 2.92 -13.74
N LYS A 27 -23.41 3.86 -13.82
CA LYS A 27 -23.33 5.18 -13.18
C LYS A 27 -23.69 5.13 -11.69
N ILE A 28 -24.78 4.44 -11.34
CA ILE A 28 -25.42 4.49 -10.01
C ILE A 28 -25.12 3.26 -9.15
N GLY A 29 -24.60 2.17 -9.73
CA GLY A 29 -24.41 0.91 -9.01
C GLY A 29 -23.73 1.06 -7.64
N SER A 30 -23.97 0.08 -6.77
CA SER A 30 -24.17 0.12 -5.29
C SER A 30 -23.30 1.01 -4.40
N ASN A 31 -22.22 1.64 -4.89
CA ASN A 31 -21.30 2.50 -4.15
C ASN A 31 -20.94 3.82 -4.88
N GLY A 32 -21.68 4.21 -5.93
CA GLY A 32 -21.28 5.30 -6.81
C GLY A 32 -20.28 4.79 -7.86
N LYS A 33 -20.60 5.06 -9.13
CA LYS A 33 -19.76 4.82 -10.31
C LYS A 33 -19.11 3.43 -10.36
N SER A 34 -19.93 2.40 -10.58
CA SER A 34 -19.46 1.02 -10.82
C SER A 34 -18.40 0.92 -11.92
N TYR A 35 -18.45 1.82 -12.92
CA TYR A 35 -17.42 1.90 -13.96
C TYR A 35 -16.01 2.23 -13.41
N GLU A 36 -15.89 3.06 -12.36
CA GLU A 36 -14.58 3.38 -11.74
C GLU A 36 -14.03 2.18 -10.99
N LYS A 37 -14.89 1.38 -10.35
CA LYS A 37 -14.48 0.12 -9.74
C LYS A 37 -14.04 -0.88 -10.79
N ILE A 38 -14.80 -1.05 -11.87
CA ILE A 38 -14.42 -1.93 -12.98
C ILE A 38 -13.07 -1.49 -13.57
N ALA A 39 -12.87 -0.20 -13.81
CA ALA A 39 -11.61 0.35 -14.29
C ALA A 39 -10.44 -0.05 -13.37
N ARG A 40 -10.58 0.15 -12.06
CA ARG A 40 -9.55 -0.23 -11.08
C ARG A 40 -9.27 -1.74 -11.04
N VAL A 41 -10.29 -2.58 -11.10
CA VAL A 41 -10.14 -4.05 -11.00
C VAL A 41 -9.62 -4.65 -12.30
N ALA A 42 -9.95 -4.05 -13.45
CA ALA A 42 -9.45 -4.43 -14.77
C ALA A 42 -8.07 -3.81 -15.08
N GLU A 43 -7.56 -2.93 -14.23
CA GLU A 43 -6.34 -2.14 -14.45
C GLU A 43 -6.41 -1.34 -15.77
N ALA A 44 -7.60 -0.87 -16.14
CA ALA A 44 -7.88 -0.12 -17.36
C ALA A 44 -8.32 1.31 -17.04
N GLU A 45 -8.14 2.23 -17.99
CA GLU A 45 -8.77 3.54 -17.95
C GLU A 45 -10.18 3.45 -18.56
N MET A 46 -11.21 3.89 -17.85
CA MET A 46 -12.58 3.93 -18.38
C MET A 46 -13.16 5.34 -18.31
N SER A 47 -13.75 5.79 -19.42
CA SER A 47 -14.44 7.08 -19.52
C SER A 47 -15.87 6.86 -19.99
N LEU A 48 -16.83 7.25 -19.17
CA LEU A 48 -18.25 7.18 -19.50
C LEU A 48 -18.67 8.43 -20.29
N LYS A 49 -19.08 8.27 -21.55
CA LYS A 49 -19.62 9.36 -22.39
C LYS A 49 -21.15 9.27 -22.37
N GLU A 50 -21.75 9.91 -21.36
CA GLU A 50 -23.19 9.79 -21.08
C GLU A 50 -24.08 10.24 -22.23
N LYS A 51 -23.69 11.31 -22.93
CA LYS A 51 -24.46 11.87 -24.05
C LYS A 51 -24.54 10.91 -25.25
N ASP A 52 -23.51 10.08 -25.41
CA ASP A 52 -23.33 9.19 -26.56
C ASP A 52 -23.68 7.74 -26.22
N TYR A 53 -24.14 7.47 -24.99
CA TYR A 53 -24.46 6.13 -24.48
C TYR A 53 -23.32 5.13 -24.72
N LEU A 54 -22.08 5.56 -24.48
CA LEU A 54 -20.90 4.71 -24.67
C LEU A 54 -19.94 4.81 -23.50
N VAL A 55 -19.19 3.74 -23.29
CA VAL A 55 -18.01 3.72 -22.44
C VAL A 55 -16.78 3.49 -23.31
N GLU A 56 -15.80 4.34 -23.11
CA GLU A 56 -14.47 4.25 -23.71
C GLU A 56 -13.55 3.55 -22.72
N ILE A 57 -12.80 2.55 -23.20
CA ILE A 57 -11.91 1.73 -22.40
C ILE A 57 -10.52 1.76 -23.04
N ARG A 58 -9.54 2.21 -22.29
CA ARG A 58 -8.15 2.33 -22.71
C ARG A 58 -7.25 1.47 -21.82
N GLY A 59 -6.29 0.80 -22.45
CA GLY A 59 -5.39 -0.13 -21.78
C GLY A 59 -4.82 -1.14 -22.76
N THR A 60 -4.18 -2.18 -22.24
CA THR A 60 -3.71 -3.34 -23.02
C THR A 60 -4.90 -4.15 -23.55
N ALA A 61 -4.68 -5.02 -24.54
CA ALA A 61 -5.75 -5.87 -25.07
C ALA A 61 -6.41 -6.73 -23.96
N GLU A 62 -5.62 -7.21 -23.01
CA GLU A 62 -6.12 -7.97 -21.86
C GLU A 62 -6.93 -7.11 -20.90
N GLN A 63 -6.44 -5.92 -20.53
CA GLN A 63 -7.14 -4.99 -19.64
C GLN A 63 -8.50 -4.58 -20.23
N ARG A 64 -8.55 -4.27 -21.53
CA ARG A 64 -9.79 -3.90 -22.22
C ARG A 64 -10.80 -5.04 -22.25
N ARG A 65 -10.36 -6.27 -22.53
CA ARG A 65 -11.20 -7.47 -22.50
C ARG A 65 -11.77 -7.75 -21.10
N ARG A 66 -10.93 -7.66 -20.06
CA ARG A 66 -11.38 -7.81 -18.66
C ARG A 66 -12.39 -6.72 -18.28
N ALA A 67 -12.12 -5.46 -18.61
CA ALA A 67 -13.04 -4.35 -18.34
C ALA A 67 -14.41 -4.56 -19.02
N LYS A 68 -14.44 -4.99 -20.28
CA LYS A 68 -15.69 -5.34 -20.99
C LYS A 68 -16.42 -6.50 -20.32
N LYS A 69 -15.70 -7.57 -19.99
CA LYS A 69 -16.24 -8.74 -19.28
C LYS A 69 -16.88 -8.33 -17.96
N TYR A 70 -16.17 -7.58 -17.13
CA TYR A 70 -16.65 -7.11 -15.84
C TYR A 70 -17.84 -6.16 -15.96
N ALA A 71 -17.82 -5.24 -16.93
CA ALA A 71 -18.97 -4.38 -17.21
C ALA A 71 -20.20 -5.22 -17.59
N ASN A 72 -20.04 -6.22 -18.47
CA ASN A 72 -21.11 -7.14 -18.84
C ASN A 72 -21.67 -7.92 -17.64
N LEU A 73 -20.80 -8.34 -16.72
CA LEU A 73 -21.23 -9.01 -15.49
C LEU A 73 -22.07 -8.10 -14.60
N VAL A 74 -21.61 -6.87 -14.36
CA VAL A 74 -22.34 -5.90 -13.54
C VAL A 74 -23.70 -5.57 -14.16
N MET A 75 -23.76 -5.39 -15.49
CA MET A 75 -25.02 -5.13 -16.21
C MET A 75 -25.98 -6.32 -16.10
N ARG A 76 -25.47 -7.55 -16.26
CA ARG A 76 -26.30 -8.77 -16.22
C ARG A 76 -26.85 -9.11 -14.84
N MET A 77 -26.18 -8.76 -13.75
CA MET A 77 -26.66 -9.12 -12.40
C MET A 77 -27.93 -8.42 -11.97
N ARG A 78 -28.33 -7.34 -12.65
CA ARG A 78 -29.66 -6.75 -12.49
C ARG A 78 -30.78 -7.69 -12.96
N MET A 79 -30.49 -8.59 -13.91
CA MET A 79 -31.45 -9.50 -14.53
C MET A 79 -31.63 -10.82 -13.76
N GLY A 80 -30.94 -10.99 -12.63
CA GLY A 80 -30.90 -12.23 -11.84
C GLY A 80 -29.56 -12.95 -11.96
N PRO A 81 -29.31 -13.98 -11.14
CA PRO A 81 -27.99 -14.59 -11.10
C PRO A 81 -27.82 -15.46 -12.34
N SER A 82 -26.76 -15.15 -13.08
CA SER A 82 -26.47 -15.71 -14.39
C SER A 82 -25.60 -16.94 -14.25
N MET A 83 -25.91 -18.01 -14.99
CA MET A 83 -25.05 -19.20 -15.07
C MET A 83 -23.71 -18.83 -15.72
N PHE A 84 -22.61 -18.96 -14.98
CA PHE A 84 -21.25 -18.82 -15.51
C PHE A 84 -20.84 -20.16 -16.13
N GLY A 85 -20.57 -20.19 -17.44
CA GLY A 85 -19.98 -21.35 -18.11
C GLY A 85 -18.47 -21.45 -17.84
N ASN A 86 -17.83 -22.57 -18.22
CA ASN A 86 -16.38 -22.77 -18.03
C ASN A 86 -15.51 -21.81 -18.85
N ASP A 87 -16.05 -21.19 -19.90
CA ASP A 87 -15.33 -20.25 -20.77
C ASP A 87 -15.12 -18.86 -20.12
N PHE A 88 -15.55 -18.69 -18.87
CA PHE A 88 -15.46 -17.43 -18.14
C PHE A 88 -14.16 -17.23 -17.36
N ASP A 89 -13.33 -18.26 -17.17
CA ASP A 89 -12.05 -18.10 -16.46
C ASP A 89 -10.93 -17.75 -17.45
N GLU A 90 -10.48 -16.50 -17.39
CA GLU A 90 -9.37 -16.01 -18.21
C GLU A 90 -8.07 -15.91 -17.38
N GLY A 91 -8.00 -16.63 -16.25
CA GLY A 91 -6.95 -16.49 -15.24
C GLY A 91 -7.23 -15.37 -14.22
N ASP A 92 -8.39 -14.74 -14.33
CA ASP A 92 -8.85 -13.58 -13.57
C ASP A 92 -9.94 -13.91 -12.53
N LEU A 93 -10.26 -15.20 -12.32
CA LEU A 93 -11.35 -15.67 -11.47
C LEU A 93 -10.86 -16.59 -10.33
N THR A 94 -11.53 -16.49 -9.19
CA THR A 94 -11.40 -17.41 -8.06
C THR A 94 -12.79 -17.69 -7.49
N ILE A 95 -13.13 -18.96 -7.32
CA ILE A 95 -14.43 -19.38 -6.77
C ILE A 95 -14.24 -19.88 -5.34
N VAL A 96 -15.08 -19.39 -4.44
CA VAL A 96 -15.09 -19.80 -3.03
C VAL A 96 -16.48 -20.34 -2.69
N SER A 97 -16.54 -21.54 -2.11
CA SER A 97 -17.78 -22.10 -1.58
C SER A 97 -18.07 -21.52 -0.20
N VAL A 98 -19.31 -21.10 0.04
CA VAL A 98 -19.79 -20.53 1.29
C VAL A 98 -20.93 -21.41 1.80
N PRO A 99 -20.78 -22.06 2.97
CA PRO A 99 -21.84 -22.88 3.55
C PRO A 99 -23.13 -22.07 3.76
N PRO A 100 -24.33 -22.66 3.54
CA PRO A 100 -25.62 -21.95 3.58
C PRO A 100 -25.81 -21.11 4.85
N ASP A 101 -25.48 -21.70 6.00
CA ASP A 101 -25.67 -21.09 7.33
C ASP A 101 -24.77 -19.86 7.58
N VAL A 102 -23.76 -19.66 6.73
CA VAL A 102 -22.74 -18.63 6.90
C VAL A 102 -22.84 -17.53 5.84
N VAL A 103 -23.65 -17.74 4.78
CA VAL A 103 -23.79 -16.78 3.66
C VAL A 103 -24.17 -15.39 4.15
N GLY A 104 -25.19 -15.28 5.02
CA GLY A 104 -25.65 -13.99 5.53
C GLY A 104 -24.57 -13.25 6.33
N TYR A 105 -23.67 -13.97 7.00
CA TYR A 105 -22.55 -13.38 7.73
C TYR A 105 -21.45 -12.89 6.79
N VAL A 106 -21.10 -13.68 5.77
CA VAL A 106 -20.10 -13.31 4.75
C VAL A 106 -20.59 -12.13 3.93
N GLN A 107 -21.87 -12.11 3.55
CA GLN A 107 -22.47 -11.00 2.81
C GLN A 107 -22.55 -9.73 3.67
N GLY A 108 -22.94 -9.87 4.94
CA GLY A 108 -23.21 -8.77 5.85
C GLY A 108 -24.50 -8.01 5.50
N GLN A 109 -24.96 -7.15 6.41
CA GLN A 109 -26.17 -6.37 6.21
C GLN A 109 -26.06 -5.51 4.93
N GLY A 110 -26.98 -5.71 3.99
CA GLY A 110 -26.98 -5.02 2.69
C GLY A 110 -25.71 -5.27 1.87
N GLY A 111 -24.98 -6.37 2.06
CA GLY A 111 -23.73 -6.64 1.35
C GLY A 111 -22.52 -5.85 1.86
N GLY A 112 -22.60 -5.22 3.05
CA GLY A 112 -21.55 -4.33 3.54
C GLY A 112 -20.19 -5.00 3.76
N VAL A 113 -20.17 -6.27 4.19
CA VAL A 113 -18.92 -7.00 4.43
C VAL A 113 -18.21 -7.30 3.11
N LEU A 114 -18.92 -7.86 2.13
CA LEU A 114 -18.34 -8.10 0.80
C LEU A 114 -17.86 -6.81 0.14
N ARG A 115 -18.63 -5.73 0.21
CA ARG A 115 -18.21 -4.43 -0.34
C ARG A 115 -16.94 -3.90 0.29
N SER A 116 -16.79 -4.04 1.62
CA SER A 116 -15.55 -3.68 2.31
C SER A 116 -14.36 -4.52 1.85
N ILE A 117 -14.55 -5.82 1.63
CA ILE A 117 -13.50 -6.72 1.13
C ILE A 117 -13.10 -6.33 -0.31
N GLU A 118 -14.08 -6.07 -1.16
CA GLU A 118 -13.86 -5.63 -2.54
C GLU A 118 -13.08 -4.31 -2.62
N GLU A 119 -13.35 -3.36 -1.73
CA GLU A 119 -12.62 -2.09 -1.64
C GLU A 119 -11.20 -2.27 -1.10
N GLU A 120 -11.02 -3.09 -0.06
CA GLU A 120 -9.72 -3.37 0.53
C GLU A 120 -8.76 -4.05 -0.47
N TRP A 121 -9.27 -5.00 -1.24
CA TRP A 121 -8.45 -5.85 -2.11
C TRP A 121 -8.55 -5.52 -3.60
N ASN A 122 -9.32 -4.49 -3.96
CA ASN A 122 -9.58 -4.09 -5.34
C ASN A 122 -10.04 -5.28 -6.19
N THR A 123 -11.16 -5.89 -5.80
CA THR A 123 -11.79 -7.01 -6.51
C THR A 123 -13.26 -6.73 -6.83
N LEU A 124 -13.83 -7.53 -7.74
CA LEU A 124 -15.27 -7.65 -7.92
C LEU A 124 -15.74 -9.01 -7.40
N MET A 125 -16.76 -9.03 -6.55
CA MET A 125 -17.24 -10.24 -5.88
C MET A 125 -18.73 -10.41 -6.07
N PHE A 126 -19.14 -11.62 -6.45
CA PHE A 126 -20.53 -11.92 -6.78
C PHE A 126 -20.93 -13.29 -6.29
N PHE A 127 -22.12 -13.40 -5.70
CA PHE A 127 -22.76 -14.70 -5.53
C PHE A 127 -23.31 -15.17 -6.88
N ILE A 128 -23.00 -16.41 -7.26
CA ILE A 128 -23.31 -16.94 -8.59
C ILE A 128 -24.33 -18.08 -8.58
N ASP A 129 -24.82 -18.45 -7.40
CA ASP A 129 -25.83 -19.50 -7.21
C ASP A 129 -27.19 -18.90 -6.81
N ASN A 130 -28.26 -19.53 -7.31
CA ASN A 130 -29.65 -19.10 -7.08
C ASN A 130 -30.31 -19.91 -5.97
N ASP A 131 -29.74 -21.07 -5.64
CA ASP A 131 -30.28 -22.00 -4.66
C ASP A 131 -29.72 -21.71 -3.27
N LEU A 132 -30.54 -21.05 -2.44
CA LEU A 132 -30.19 -20.68 -1.08
C LEU A 132 -30.12 -21.88 -0.12
N THR A 133 -30.59 -23.06 -0.54
CA THR A 133 -30.58 -24.28 0.28
C THR A 133 -29.25 -25.04 0.21
N ARG A 134 -28.36 -24.64 -0.70
CA ARG A 134 -27.06 -25.26 -0.93
C ARG A 134 -25.93 -24.27 -0.67
N ALA A 135 -24.71 -24.81 -0.54
CA ALA A 135 -23.53 -23.98 -0.42
C ALA A 135 -23.45 -23.04 -1.63
N GLN A 136 -23.36 -21.74 -1.37
CA GLN A 136 -23.34 -20.72 -2.40
C GLN A 136 -21.91 -20.44 -2.82
N ARG A 137 -21.69 -20.20 -4.11
CA ARG A 137 -20.38 -19.84 -4.65
C ARG A 137 -20.26 -18.34 -4.78
N VAL A 138 -19.14 -17.82 -4.30
CA VAL A 138 -18.70 -16.45 -4.53
C VAL A 138 -17.63 -16.47 -5.62
N ALA A 139 -17.91 -15.82 -6.74
CA ALA A 139 -16.93 -15.52 -7.77
C ALA A 139 -16.18 -14.24 -7.40
N ILE A 140 -14.86 -14.31 -7.39
CA ILE A 140 -13.95 -13.20 -7.06
C ILE A 140 -13.11 -12.91 -8.31
N PHE A 141 -13.27 -11.72 -8.88
CA PHE A 141 -12.55 -11.25 -10.05
C PHE A 141 -11.52 -10.18 -9.67
N GLY A 142 -10.38 -10.19 -10.35
CA GLY A 142 -9.29 -9.23 -10.15
C GLY A 142 -7.94 -9.86 -10.41
N ASN A 143 -6.85 -9.19 -10.03
CA ASN A 143 -5.52 -9.78 -10.10
C ASN A 143 -5.31 -10.84 -8.98
N ILE A 144 -4.31 -11.71 -9.16
CA ILE A 144 -4.03 -12.84 -8.27
C ILE A 144 -3.92 -12.42 -6.79
N ARG A 145 -3.30 -11.27 -6.51
CA ARG A 145 -3.12 -10.73 -5.17
C ARG A 145 -4.46 -10.33 -4.54
N GLY A 146 -5.24 -9.52 -5.27
CA GLY A 146 -6.55 -9.06 -4.84
C GLY A 146 -7.49 -10.23 -4.58
N ARG A 147 -7.57 -11.17 -5.54
CA ARG A 147 -8.42 -12.36 -5.39
C ARG A 147 -8.04 -13.18 -4.17
N ARG A 148 -6.74 -13.37 -3.93
CA ARG A 148 -6.26 -14.14 -2.80
C ARG A 148 -6.56 -13.48 -1.46
N GLY A 149 -6.36 -12.17 -1.35
CA GLY A 149 -6.72 -11.44 -0.14
C GLY A 149 -8.23 -11.48 0.15
N SER A 150 -9.06 -11.29 -0.89
CA SER A 150 -10.52 -11.39 -0.79
C SER A 150 -10.98 -12.79 -0.38
N GLU A 151 -10.43 -13.83 -1.00
CA GLU A 151 -10.69 -15.23 -0.63
C GLU A 151 -10.37 -15.46 0.84
N LEU A 152 -9.16 -15.12 1.30
CA LEU A 152 -8.75 -15.38 2.67
C LEU A 152 -9.58 -14.60 3.69
N LYS A 153 -10.07 -13.41 3.35
CA LYS A 153 -11.04 -12.67 4.18
C LYS A 153 -12.40 -13.36 4.26
N VAL A 154 -12.90 -13.89 3.14
CA VAL A 154 -14.12 -14.70 3.12
C VAL A 154 -13.93 -15.96 3.95
N LEU A 155 -12.82 -16.68 3.77
CA LEU A 155 -12.52 -17.88 4.56
C LEU A 155 -12.35 -17.58 6.05
N SER A 156 -11.74 -16.44 6.41
CA SER A 156 -11.66 -15.97 7.80
C SER A 156 -13.05 -15.72 8.41
N ALA A 157 -13.96 -15.10 7.64
CA ALA A 157 -15.34 -14.92 8.06
C ALA A 157 -16.10 -16.25 8.20
N ILE A 158 -15.87 -17.20 7.28
CA ILE A 158 -16.46 -18.54 7.38
C ILE A 158 -15.95 -19.28 8.61
N GLU A 159 -14.64 -19.35 8.79
CA GLU A 159 -13.99 -20.04 9.92
C GLU A 159 -14.41 -19.45 11.27
N THR A 160 -14.71 -18.14 11.33
CA THR A 160 -15.24 -17.49 12.54
C THR A 160 -16.64 -18.00 12.91
N LYS A 161 -17.47 -18.33 11.92
CA LYS A 161 -18.85 -18.82 12.14
C LYS A 161 -18.96 -20.34 12.13
N MET A 162 -18.07 -21.02 11.44
CA MET A 162 -17.99 -22.46 11.30
C MET A 162 -16.53 -22.89 11.50
N PRO A 163 -16.04 -22.96 12.74
CA PRO A 163 -14.69 -23.41 13.03
C PRO A 163 -14.44 -24.82 12.49
N GLY A 164 -13.27 -25.06 11.90
CA GLY A 164 -12.88 -26.32 11.27
C GLY A 164 -13.16 -26.39 9.77
N TYR A 165 -13.89 -25.43 9.20
CA TYR A 165 -14.19 -25.40 7.76
C TYR A 165 -12.92 -25.38 6.90
N LEU A 166 -11.93 -24.55 7.27
CA LEU A 166 -10.65 -24.46 6.57
C LEU A 166 -9.96 -25.82 6.47
N GLN A 167 -10.02 -26.67 7.50
CA GLN A 167 -9.36 -27.99 7.46
C GLN A 167 -9.93 -28.89 6.37
N THR A 168 -11.22 -28.76 6.05
CA THR A 168 -11.87 -29.57 5.00
C THR A 168 -11.42 -29.19 3.59
N ILE A 169 -10.94 -27.97 3.39
CA ILE A 169 -10.54 -27.42 2.08
C ILE A 169 -9.06 -26.98 2.05
N LYS A 170 -8.29 -27.34 3.08
CA LYS A 170 -6.93 -26.80 3.30
C LYS A 170 -6.03 -27.04 2.10
N ASP A 171 -5.98 -28.26 1.59
CA ASP A 171 -5.09 -28.59 0.47
C ASP A 171 -5.47 -27.85 -0.80
N GLU A 172 -6.76 -27.63 -1.05
CA GLU A 172 -7.24 -26.80 -2.15
C GLU A 172 -6.76 -25.35 -1.97
N VAL A 173 -6.96 -24.77 -0.79
CA VAL A 173 -6.61 -23.39 -0.46
C VAL A 173 -5.09 -23.17 -0.55
N ILE A 174 -4.27 -24.11 -0.08
CA ILE A 174 -2.80 -23.97 -0.08
C ILE A 174 -2.22 -24.15 -1.50
N ASN A 175 -2.75 -25.07 -2.29
CA ASN A 175 -2.25 -25.31 -3.64
C ASN A 175 -2.86 -24.36 -4.69
N ARG A 176 -3.82 -23.52 -4.27
CA ARG A 176 -4.44 -22.51 -5.13
C ARG A 176 -3.40 -21.53 -5.68
N ASP A 177 -3.54 -21.22 -6.97
CA ASP A 177 -2.75 -20.24 -7.72
C ASP A 177 -1.23 -20.43 -7.72
N LYS A 178 -0.75 -21.61 -7.31
CA LYS A 178 0.66 -21.97 -7.34
C LYS A 178 1.21 -21.78 -8.76
N TYR A 179 2.28 -20.99 -8.88
CA TYR A 179 2.95 -20.66 -10.14
C TYR A 179 2.08 -19.96 -11.19
N LYS A 180 0.97 -19.32 -10.79
CA LYS A 180 0.09 -18.59 -11.71
C LYS A 180 0.53 -17.15 -11.97
N ASP A 181 1.54 -16.64 -11.28
CA ASP A 181 2.17 -15.37 -11.62
C ASP A 181 3.17 -15.52 -12.78
N ASP A 182 3.64 -14.39 -13.30
CA ASP A 182 4.59 -14.34 -14.41
C ASP A 182 5.96 -14.91 -14.02
N THR A 183 6.38 -14.72 -12.76
CA THR A 183 7.68 -15.20 -12.26
C THR A 183 7.67 -16.67 -11.89
N LYS A 184 6.49 -17.32 -11.88
CA LYS A 184 6.31 -18.70 -11.43
C LYS A 184 6.84 -18.93 -10.01
N THR A 185 6.73 -17.92 -9.14
CA THR A 185 7.13 -18.01 -7.73
C THR A 185 5.97 -17.83 -6.75
N TRP A 186 4.79 -17.47 -7.25
CA TRP A 186 3.59 -17.33 -6.44
C TRP A 186 3.19 -18.66 -5.83
N GLY A 187 2.77 -18.61 -4.57
CA GLY A 187 2.27 -19.75 -3.84
C GLY A 187 1.67 -19.31 -2.51
N THR A 188 1.34 -20.30 -1.69
CA THR A 188 0.84 -20.10 -0.33
C THR A 188 1.62 -20.98 0.64
N ASP A 189 2.10 -20.37 1.70
CA ASP A 189 2.66 -21.05 2.86
C ASP A 189 1.73 -20.80 4.05
N TYR A 190 1.88 -21.60 5.11
CA TYR A 190 1.13 -21.39 6.34
C TYR A 190 1.97 -21.70 7.58
N MET A 191 1.53 -21.15 8.71
CA MET A 191 2.04 -21.42 10.04
C MET A 191 0.84 -21.68 10.96
N THR A 192 0.99 -22.62 11.89
CA THR A 192 -0.05 -22.90 12.89
C THR A 192 0.37 -22.26 14.21
N PHE A 193 -0.53 -21.47 14.80
CA PHE A 193 -0.32 -20.91 16.12
C PHE A 193 -0.50 -21.99 17.19
N ARG A 194 0.25 -21.88 18.27
CA ARG A 194 0.19 -22.85 19.39
C ARG A 194 -1.08 -22.68 20.21
N ASP A 195 -1.50 -21.43 20.42
CA ASP A 195 -2.64 -21.07 21.24
C ASP A 195 -3.25 -19.71 20.81
N GLU A 196 -4.38 -19.36 21.43
CA GLU A 196 -5.08 -18.10 21.17
C GLU A 196 -4.27 -16.85 21.60
N GLY A 197 -3.33 -17.01 22.53
CA GLY A 197 -2.43 -15.94 22.99
C GLY A 197 -1.47 -15.51 21.90
N GLU A 198 -0.84 -16.45 21.20
CA GLU A 198 0.01 -16.17 20.04
C GLU A 198 -0.77 -15.46 18.92
N ILE A 199 -2.02 -15.88 18.66
CA ILE A 199 -2.88 -15.24 17.66
C ILE A 199 -3.21 -13.80 18.06
N SER A 200 -3.66 -13.60 19.30
CA SER A 200 -4.03 -12.28 19.81
C SER A 200 -2.85 -11.32 19.72
N TYR A 201 -1.64 -11.78 20.06
CA TYR A 201 -0.42 -11.01 19.96
C TYR A 201 -0.04 -10.68 18.51
N ALA A 202 -0.01 -11.69 17.63
CA ALA A 202 0.33 -11.52 16.22
C ALA A 202 -0.71 -10.68 15.46
N LEU A 203 -1.98 -10.73 15.89
CA LEU A 203 -3.04 -9.90 15.34
C LEU A 203 -2.83 -8.44 15.77
N GLY A 204 -2.53 -8.24 17.05
CA GLY A 204 -2.41 -6.92 17.67
C GLY A 204 -3.73 -6.17 17.71
N LYS A 205 -3.73 -4.98 18.32
CA LYS A 205 -4.92 -4.14 18.43
C LYS A 205 -5.48 -3.84 17.04
N GLN A 206 -6.75 -4.19 16.81
CA GLN A 206 -7.47 -4.00 15.54
C GLN A 206 -6.74 -4.57 14.31
N GLY A 207 -5.93 -5.64 14.48
CA GLY A 207 -5.19 -6.25 13.38
C GLY A 207 -3.93 -5.47 12.94
N GLY A 208 -3.49 -4.48 13.72
CA GLY A 208 -2.35 -3.62 13.38
C GLY A 208 -1.05 -4.40 13.15
N THR A 209 -0.75 -5.40 13.98
CA THR A 209 0.49 -6.20 13.84
C THR A 209 0.43 -7.07 12.58
N ARG A 210 -0.69 -7.73 12.31
CA ARG A 210 -0.92 -8.47 11.05
C ARG A 210 -0.72 -7.57 9.83
N ARG A 211 -1.31 -6.37 9.83
CA ARG A 211 -1.18 -5.41 8.71
C ARG A 211 0.26 -4.94 8.52
N LYS A 212 1.03 -4.76 9.60
CA LYS A 212 2.46 -4.44 9.51
C LYS A 212 3.27 -5.57 8.89
N LEU A 213 3.02 -6.83 9.30
CA LEU A 213 3.63 -8.00 8.68
C LEU A 213 3.31 -8.10 7.19
N GLU A 214 2.04 -7.91 6.83
CA GLU A 214 1.57 -7.91 5.44
C GLU A 214 2.26 -6.84 4.59
N ARG A 215 2.24 -5.58 5.04
CA ARG A 215 2.82 -4.45 4.31
C ARG A 215 4.35 -4.52 4.22
N SER A 216 5.03 -4.92 5.29
CA SER A 216 6.49 -4.97 5.32
C SER A 216 7.05 -6.17 4.55
N SER A 217 6.38 -7.32 4.55
CA SER A 217 6.82 -8.50 3.80
C SER A 217 6.50 -8.40 2.31
N GLY A 218 5.45 -7.66 1.96
CA GLY A 218 4.88 -7.64 0.63
C GLY A 218 3.94 -8.81 0.35
N ALA A 219 3.80 -9.80 1.23
CA ALA A 219 2.85 -10.90 1.05
C ALA A 219 1.40 -10.44 1.32
N VAL A 220 0.43 -11.29 0.99
CA VAL A 220 -0.92 -11.30 1.59
C VAL A 220 -0.82 -12.14 2.86
N VAL A 221 -1.27 -11.62 4.01
CA VAL A 221 -1.17 -12.32 5.29
C VAL A 221 -2.51 -12.28 6.00
N GLN A 222 -3.16 -13.43 6.14
CA GLN A 222 -4.45 -13.53 6.82
C GLN A 222 -4.43 -14.62 7.88
N TYR A 223 -5.11 -14.38 9.00
CA TYR A 223 -5.33 -15.39 10.03
C TYR A 223 -6.72 -15.98 9.83
N VAL A 224 -6.77 -17.30 9.65
CA VAL A 224 -7.98 -18.08 9.42
C VAL A 224 -7.98 -19.20 10.45
N GLY A 225 -8.78 -19.02 11.50
CA GLY A 225 -8.74 -19.89 12.68
C GLY A 225 -7.36 -19.86 13.34
N MET A 226 -6.80 -21.03 13.63
CA MET A 226 -5.46 -21.19 14.23
C MET A 226 -4.31 -21.14 13.21
N MET A 227 -4.57 -20.69 11.98
CA MET A 227 -3.59 -20.69 10.90
C MET A 227 -3.29 -19.29 10.40
N ALA A 228 -2.01 -18.92 10.38
CA ALA A 228 -1.53 -17.81 9.57
C ALA A 228 -1.26 -18.31 8.16
N ILE A 229 -2.02 -17.80 7.19
CA ILE A 229 -1.85 -18.11 5.77
C ILE A 229 -1.15 -16.92 5.11
N CYS A 230 -0.04 -17.18 4.44
CA CYS A 230 0.70 -16.17 3.69
C CYS A 230 0.83 -16.55 2.22
N SER A 231 0.40 -15.65 1.33
CA SER A 231 0.43 -15.85 -0.12
C SER A 231 1.21 -14.73 -0.79
N GLY A 232 1.97 -15.06 -1.83
CA GLY A 232 2.88 -14.11 -2.48
C GLY A 232 3.98 -14.84 -3.23
N THR A 233 5.00 -14.11 -3.67
CA THR A 233 6.24 -14.70 -4.21
C THR A 233 7.00 -15.49 -3.14
N GLN A 234 7.93 -16.36 -3.54
CA GLN A 234 8.72 -17.14 -2.59
C GLN A 234 9.48 -16.25 -1.58
N VAL A 235 10.01 -15.12 -2.05
CA VAL A 235 10.73 -14.15 -1.21
C VAL A 235 9.78 -13.50 -0.20
N GLU A 236 8.60 -13.04 -0.64
CA GLU A 236 7.59 -12.43 0.24
C GLU A 236 7.14 -13.40 1.34
N ARG A 237 6.89 -14.68 1.01
CA ARG A 237 6.48 -15.68 2.00
C ARG A 237 7.59 -16.03 2.99
N SER A 238 8.84 -16.05 2.53
CA SER A 238 10.01 -16.28 3.39
C SER A 238 10.16 -15.13 4.40
N ARG A 239 10.01 -13.88 3.94
CA ARG A 239 9.97 -12.69 4.81
C ARG A 239 8.92 -12.80 5.90
N VAL A 240 7.67 -13.20 5.58
CA VAL A 240 6.62 -13.37 6.60
C VAL A 240 7.07 -14.33 7.70
N LYS A 241 7.64 -15.48 7.34
CA LYS A 241 8.10 -16.49 8.31
C LYS A 241 9.20 -15.95 9.21
N GLU A 242 10.19 -15.29 8.63
CA GLU A 242 11.30 -14.68 9.38
C GLU A 242 10.82 -13.54 10.29
N TYR A 243 9.94 -12.68 9.77
CA TYR A 243 9.41 -11.54 10.53
C TYR A 243 8.51 -12.01 11.68
N MET A 244 7.68 -13.04 11.45
CA MET A 244 6.88 -13.65 12.53
C MET A 244 7.77 -14.32 13.58
N LYS A 245 8.86 -14.98 13.17
CA LYS A 245 9.85 -15.53 14.11
C LYS A 245 10.43 -14.43 15.01
N TRP A 246 10.88 -13.31 14.44
CA TRP A 246 11.41 -12.19 15.23
C TRP A 246 10.35 -11.53 16.11
N LEU A 247 9.11 -11.41 15.62
CA LEU A 247 7.99 -10.91 16.40
C LEU A 247 7.78 -11.74 17.67
N PHE A 248 7.80 -13.07 17.58
CA PHE A 248 7.67 -13.93 18.75
C PHE A 248 8.92 -13.96 19.62
N GLN A 249 10.12 -13.92 19.04
CA GLN A 249 11.36 -13.82 19.81
C GLN A 249 11.42 -12.56 20.68
N GLN A 250 10.80 -11.47 20.23
CA GLN A 250 10.70 -10.23 21.00
C GLN A 250 9.93 -10.41 22.33
N LEU A 251 9.06 -11.42 22.45
CA LEU A 251 8.39 -11.76 23.72
C LEU A 251 9.35 -12.41 24.72
N GLU A 252 10.31 -13.19 24.22
CA GLU A 252 11.24 -13.97 25.04
C GLU A 252 12.51 -13.19 25.38
N GLY A 253 12.90 -12.23 24.54
CA GLY A 253 14.14 -11.48 24.74
C GLY A 253 14.52 -10.54 23.60
N PRO A 254 15.77 -10.03 23.62
CA PRO A 254 16.28 -9.18 22.56
C PRO A 254 16.30 -9.93 21.21
N VAL A 255 15.94 -9.23 20.15
CA VAL A 255 16.02 -9.74 18.78
C VAL A 255 17.37 -9.32 18.19
N TYR A 256 18.06 -10.26 17.54
CA TYR A 256 19.20 -9.95 16.69
C TYR A 256 19.00 -10.58 15.32
N VAL A 257 19.17 -9.77 14.28
CA VAL A 257 19.02 -10.18 12.89
C VAL A 257 20.39 -10.52 12.35
N ILE A 258 20.66 -11.82 12.21
CA ILE A 258 21.94 -12.32 11.70
C ILE A 258 22.03 -12.02 10.19
N GLY A 259 23.17 -11.48 9.76
CA GLY A 259 23.46 -11.19 8.34
C GLY A 259 22.59 -10.09 7.75
N TRP A 260 22.14 -9.14 8.57
CA TRP A 260 21.28 -8.04 8.13
C TRP A 260 21.98 -7.16 7.07
N GLU A 261 23.31 -7.11 7.08
CA GLU A 261 24.12 -6.34 6.13
C GLU A 261 23.96 -6.82 4.67
N ASP A 262 23.69 -8.11 4.49
CA ASP A 262 23.55 -8.74 3.17
C ASP A 262 22.08 -8.76 2.68
N ARG A 263 21.15 -8.20 3.47
CA ARG A 263 19.72 -8.24 3.17
C ARG A 263 19.26 -7.00 2.42
N GLU A 264 18.45 -7.22 1.38
CA GLU A 264 17.81 -6.13 0.62
C GLU A 264 16.48 -5.65 1.22
N ASP A 265 15.95 -6.36 2.22
CA ASP A 265 14.63 -6.13 2.81
C ASP A 265 14.67 -5.30 4.11
N CYS A 266 15.84 -4.84 4.54
CA CYS A 266 16.03 -4.06 5.75
C CYS A 266 16.97 -2.87 5.62
N THR A 267 16.89 -1.96 6.59
CA THR A 267 17.81 -0.83 6.78
C THR A 267 18.01 -0.65 8.27
N VAL A 268 19.24 -0.38 8.72
CA VAL A 268 19.57 -0.19 10.14
C VAL A 268 19.89 1.27 10.41
N VAL A 269 19.34 1.80 11.50
CA VAL A 269 19.53 3.18 11.94
C VAL A 269 20.06 3.17 13.36
N ASP A 270 21.15 3.91 13.60
CA ASP A 270 21.67 4.13 14.94
C ASP A 270 20.84 5.16 15.69
N ILE A 271 20.39 4.81 16.88
CA ILE A 271 19.56 5.65 17.75
C ILE A 271 20.35 5.98 19.01
N PRO A 272 20.62 7.28 19.28
CA PRO A 272 21.22 7.68 20.54
C PRO A 272 20.43 7.16 21.75
N ASN A 273 21.12 6.67 22.77
CA ASN A 273 20.46 6.07 23.95
C ASN A 273 19.46 7.02 24.63
N ASP A 274 19.76 8.32 24.65
CA ASP A 274 18.86 9.34 25.18
C ASP A 274 17.64 9.60 24.28
N CYS A 275 17.69 9.23 23.00
CA CYS A 275 16.59 9.36 22.04
C CYS A 275 15.64 8.17 22.02
N ILE A 276 16.04 6.99 22.50
CA ILE A 276 15.23 5.75 22.44
C ILE A 276 13.81 5.98 22.95
N GLY A 277 13.66 6.51 24.17
CA GLY A 277 12.34 6.75 24.77
C GLY A 277 11.45 7.72 23.98
N TYR A 278 12.06 8.67 23.27
CA TYR A 278 11.35 9.63 22.41
C TYR A 278 10.87 8.96 21.11
N ILE A 279 11.70 8.10 20.52
CA ILE A 279 11.37 7.34 19.30
C ILE A 279 10.34 6.25 19.58
N THR A 280 10.50 5.49 20.67
CA THR A 280 9.52 4.48 21.06
C THR A 280 8.19 5.12 21.43
N GLY A 281 8.23 6.21 22.21
CA GLY A 281 7.04 6.79 22.84
C GLY A 281 6.44 5.89 23.91
N ASN A 282 5.43 6.40 24.61
CA ASN A 282 4.74 5.65 25.67
C ASN A 282 4.12 4.36 25.10
N ARG A 283 4.44 3.20 25.69
CA ARG A 283 4.00 1.88 25.22
C ARG A 283 4.20 1.65 23.71
N ARG A 284 5.31 2.16 23.15
CA ARG A 284 5.64 2.04 21.72
C ARG A 284 4.68 2.78 20.77
N ALA A 285 3.89 3.74 21.26
CA ALA A 285 2.88 4.42 20.45
C ALA A 285 3.48 5.23 19.29
N ALA A 286 4.61 5.93 19.51
CA ALA A 286 5.23 6.76 18.48
C ALA A 286 5.84 5.89 17.36
N LEU A 287 6.63 4.89 17.74
CA LEU A 287 7.23 3.94 16.79
C LEU A 287 6.13 3.14 16.06
N GLY A 288 5.10 2.73 16.78
CA GLY A 288 3.96 2.01 16.20
C GLY A 288 3.19 2.83 15.16
N ALA A 289 3.08 4.15 15.35
CA ALA A 289 2.48 5.06 14.39
C ALA A 289 3.36 5.24 13.15
N MET A 290 4.69 5.31 13.30
CA MET A 290 5.62 5.38 12.17
C MET A 290 5.56 4.09 11.33
N GLU A 291 5.52 2.92 11.97
CA GLU A 291 5.33 1.63 11.31
C GLU A 291 4.02 1.58 10.49
N GLU A 292 2.92 2.12 11.04
CA GLU A 292 1.62 2.13 10.35
C GLU A 292 1.55 3.18 9.24
N GLU A 293 2.14 4.37 9.43
CA GLU A 293 2.25 5.40 8.40
C GLU A 293 2.97 4.86 7.16
N TRP A 294 4.14 4.27 7.35
CA TRP A 294 5.00 3.85 6.25
C TRP A 294 4.78 2.41 5.77
N GLY A 295 4.15 1.55 6.57
CA GLY A 295 3.98 0.14 6.25
C GLY A 295 5.27 -0.66 6.44
N SER A 296 5.99 -0.36 7.53
CA SER A 296 7.24 -1.02 7.91
C SER A 296 7.08 -1.79 9.22
N LEU A 297 8.07 -2.61 9.54
CA LEU A 297 8.16 -3.36 10.79
C LEU A 297 9.54 -3.14 11.40
N MET A 298 9.63 -2.76 12.67
CA MET A 298 10.90 -2.33 13.25
C MET A 298 11.26 -3.13 14.50
N PHE A 299 12.55 -3.41 14.72
CA PHE A 299 13.03 -4.06 15.94
C PHE A 299 14.30 -3.37 16.43
N PHE A 300 14.39 -3.15 17.74
CA PHE A 300 15.68 -2.80 18.34
C PHE A 300 16.54 -4.07 18.36
N MET A 301 17.71 -3.97 17.76
CA MET A 301 18.71 -5.02 17.78
C MET A 301 19.56 -4.89 19.03
N SER A 302 19.71 -5.98 19.76
CA SER A 302 20.64 -6.08 20.89
C SER A 302 21.47 -7.35 20.73
N GLU A 303 22.79 -7.21 20.78
CA GLU A 303 23.71 -8.33 20.71
C GLU A 303 23.61 -9.17 21.98
N HIS A 304 23.60 -10.50 21.83
CA HIS A 304 23.39 -11.46 22.93
C HIS A 304 24.46 -11.34 24.04
N ASP A 305 25.63 -10.76 23.74
CA ASP A 305 26.80 -10.69 24.63
C ASP A 305 26.97 -9.33 25.35
N GLU A 306 26.17 -8.30 25.04
CA GLU A 306 26.28 -6.99 25.69
C GLU A 306 25.45 -6.87 26.99
N LYS A 307 25.14 -8.00 27.65
CA LYS A 307 24.51 -7.98 28.99
C LYS A 307 25.40 -7.32 30.07
N GLY A 308 26.66 -7.01 29.76
CA GLY A 308 27.60 -6.29 30.64
C GLY A 308 27.73 -4.78 30.41
N ALA A 309 27.20 -4.20 29.32
CA ALA A 309 27.40 -2.78 28.97
C ALA A 309 26.25 -1.86 29.43
N ARG A 310 25.28 -2.39 30.19
CA ARG A 310 24.23 -1.60 30.86
C ARG A 310 24.81 -0.87 32.08
N GLY A 311 25.64 0.15 31.85
CA GLY A 311 26.26 0.91 32.94
C GLY A 311 27.05 2.16 32.56
N GLY A 312 27.13 2.54 31.28
CA GLY A 312 27.86 3.75 30.88
C GLY A 312 26.95 4.97 30.73
N ARG A 313 26.96 5.89 31.70
CA ARG A 313 26.56 7.28 31.47
C ARG A 313 27.50 7.90 30.43
N GLY A 314 27.14 7.87 29.15
CA GLY A 314 27.75 8.69 28.10
C GLY A 314 27.90 8.01 26.73
N GLY A 315 27.12 8.44 25.74
CA GLY A 315 27.52 8.42 24.31
C GLY A 315 27.17 7.21 23.44
N GLY A 316 26.50 6.17 23.93
CA GLY A 316 26.14 4.99 23.13
C GLY A 316 24.93 5.16 22.20
N THR A 317 24.86 4.32 21.17
CA THR A 317 23.71 4.17 20.26
C THR A 317 23.19 2.74 20.28
N GLU A 318 21.87 2.57 20.17
CA GLU A 318 21.23 1.28 19.88
C GLU A 318 20.83 1.20 18.40
N ARG A 319 20.92 0.00 17.81
CA ARG A 319 20.54 -0.22 16.42
C ARG A 319 19.05 -0.53 16.31
N LEU A 320 18.33 0.22 15.45
CA LEU A 320 16.97 -0.09 15.05
C LEU A 320 16.98 -0.62 13.62
N VAL A 321 16.59 -1.88 13.44
CA VAL A 321 16.36 -2.44 12.11
C VAL A 321 14.94 -2.14 11.64
N ILE A 322 14.81 -1.71 10.40
CA ILE A 322 13.56 -1.35 9.73
C ILE A 322 13.37 -2.30 8.54
N PHE A 323 12.34 -3.14 8.60
CA PHE A 323 11.94 -4.04 7.52
C PHE A 323 10.82 -3.44 6.69
N GLY A 324 10.84 -3.71 5.39
CA GLY A 324 9.79 -3.26 4.48
C GLY A 324 10.27 -3.14 3.04
N PRO A 325 9.40 -2.75 2.10
CA PRO A 325 9.81 -2.27 0.78
C PRO A 325 10.72 -1.03 0.88
N ASP A 326 11.60 -0.83 -0.10
CA ASP A 326 12.64 0.22 -0.07
C ASP A 326 12.08 1.63 0.24
N ARG A 327 10.99 2.00 -0.43
CA ARG A 327 10.28 3.28 -0.19
C ARG A 327 9.74 3.42 1.23
N ALA A 328 9.13 2.36 1.76
CA ALA A 328 8.56 2.34 3.11
C ALA A 328 9.66 2.44 4.19
N ARG A 329 10.76 1.70 4.00
CA ARG A 329 11.93 1.77 4.90
C ARG A 329 12.54 3.16 4.89
N ARG A 330 12.75 3.74 3.71
CA ARG A 330 13.36 5.08 3.61
C ARG A 330 12.50 6.16 4.24
N GLY A 331 11.19 6.12 4.04
CA GLY A 331 10.28 7.05 4.71
C GLY A 331 10.30 6.90 6.24
N SER A 332 10.33 5.66 6.73
CA SER A 332 10.47 5.35 8.16
C SER A 332 11.80 5.87 8.73
N GLU A 333 12.91 5.55 8.06
CA GLU A 333 14.26 5.98 8.41
C GLU A 333 14.33 7.51 8.48
N LEU A 334 13.89 8.22 7.45
CA LEU A 334 13.90 9.69 7.43
C LEU A 334 13.04 10.28 8.54
N LYS A 335 11.91 9.64 8.88
CA LYS A 335 11.05 10.07 9.98
C LYS A 335 11.76 9.90 11.33
N ILE A 336 12.43 8.76 11.54
CA ILE A 336 13.24 8.50 12.74
C ILE A 336 14.41 9.49 12.82
N MET A 337 15.14 9.70 11.73
CA MET A 337 16.22 10.68 11.65
C MET A 337 15.72 12.08 12.00
N SER A 338 14.57 12.50 11.47
CA SER A 338 13.95 13.79 11.78
C SER A 338 13.61 13.95 13.27
N SER A 339 13.06 12.90 13.89
CA SER A 339 12.74 12.87 15.31
C SER A 339 14.00 12.90 16.19
N ILE A 340 15.05 12.14 15.83
CA ILE A 340 16.34 12.18 16.54
C ILE A 340 16.97 13.56 16.40
N GLU A 341 17.02 14.11 15.19
CA GLU A 341 17.64 15.42 14.93
C GLU A 341 16.91 16.57 15.66
N THR A 342 15.60 16.43 15.89
CA THR A 342 14.82 17.38 16.71
C THR A 342 15.25 17.35 18.17
N LYS A 343 15.64 16.17 18.69
CA LYS A 343 16.02 15.98 20.09
C LYS A 343 17.53 16.14 20.34
N SER A 344 18.34 15.68 19.39
CA SER A 344 19.80 15.72 19.40
C SER A 344 20.29 16.34 18.08
N PRO A 345 20.28 17.68 17.98
CA PRO A 345 20.68 18.39 16.76
C PRO A 345 22.13 18.10 16.35
N GLY A 346 22.33 17.89 15.06
CA GLY A 346 23.60 17.56 14.44
C GLY A 346 23.97 16.08 14.50
N PHE A 347 23.10 15.18 15.00
CA PHE A 347 23.41 13.75 15.03
C PHE A 347 23.49 13.17 13.61
N PHE A 348 22.52 13.47 12.75
CA PHE A 348 22.50 13.03 11.35
C PHE A 348 22.99 14.09 10.37
N THR A 349 22.83 15.39 10.69
CA THR A 349 23.05 16.45 9.70
C THR A 349 24.44 17.06 9.71
N ARG A 350 25.23 16.84 10.76
CA ARG A 350 26.56 17.44 10.90
C ARG A 350 27.47 17.02 9.76
N GLY A 351 27.98 17.99 9.01
CA GLY A 351 28.90 17.77 7.90
C GLY A 351 28.25 17.20 6.63
N LEU A 352 26.92 17.09 6.59
CA LEU A 352 26.23 16.69 5.37
C LEU A 352 26.40 17.74 4.26
N ARG A 353 26.49 17.24 3.04
CA ARG A 353 26.54 18.05 1.81
C ARG A 353 25.32 17.77 0.96
N GLU A 354 25.00 18.74 0.11
CA GLU A 354 24.05 18.53 -0.98
C GLU A 354 24.41 17.30 -1.80
N LYS A 355 23.38 16.60 -2.26
CA LYS A 355 23.52 15.40 -3.08
C LYS A 355 22.35 15.37 -4.05
N THR A 356 22.64 15.26 -5.34
CA THR A 356 21.63 15.00 -6.37
C THR A 356 22.00 13.70 -7.06
N SER A 357 21.03 12.83 -7.28
CA SER A 357 21.24 11.55 -7.98
C SER A 357 20.50 11.51 -9.31
N GLU A 358 21.22 11.16 -10.37
CA GLU A 358 20.68 10.90 -11.71
C GLU A 358 20.17 9.46 -11.88
N ARG A 359 20.19 8.64 -10.82
CA ARG A 359 19.66 7.28 -10.85
C ARG A 359 18.16 7.31 -11.16
N ARG A 360 17.74 6.65 -12.25
CA ARG A 360 16.31 6.60 -12.67
C ARG A 360 15.39 5.97 -11.62
N GLY A 361 15.88 4.96 -10.91
CA GLY A 361 15.14 4.27 -9.85
C GLY A 361 15.08 5.05 -8.54
N PHE A 362 14.58 4.38 -7.50
CA PHE A 362 14.49 4.94 -6.15
C PHE A 362 15.88 5.33 -5.62
N ASP A 363 15.99 6.55 -5.12
CA ASP A 363 17.19 7.10 -4.48
C ASP A 363 16.77 8.24 -3.54
N THR A 364 17.73 8.87 -2.88
CA THR A 364 17.52 10.05 -2.06
C THR A 364 18.49 11.16 -2.39
N ASP A 365 17.88 12.31 -2.60
CA ASP A 365 18.47 13.61 -2.85
C ASP A 365 18.50 14.42 -1.54
N ARG A 366 19.49 15.32 -1.42
CA ARG A 366 19.66 16.22 -0.28
C ARG A 366 19.77 17.66 -0.76
N LEU A 367 19.00 18.55 -0.13
CA LEU A 367 19.04 19.99 -0.31
C LEU A 367 19.34 20.63 1.05
N LEU A 368 20.40 21.43 1.12
CA LEU A 368 20.72 22.20 2.32
C LEU A 368 19.86 23.46 2.33
N MET A 369 19.23 23.75 3.46
CA MET A 369 18.31 24.87 3.61
C MET A 369 18.70 25.72 4.81
N ARG A 370 18.35 27.00 4.78
CA ARG A 370 18.44 27.86 5.98
C ARG A 370 17.26 27.58 6.90
N ASP A 371 17.43 27.81 8.20
CA ASP A 371 16.38 27.56 9.20
C ASP A 371 15.04 28.24 8.86
N GLU A 372 15.08 29.48 8.37
CA GLU A 372 13.89 30.20 7.94
C GLU A 372 13.21 29.58 6.70
N GLU A 373 13.99 28.97 5.82
CA GLU A 373 13.48 28.29 4.63
C GLU A 373 12.82 26.98 5.02
N VAL A 374 13.41 26.22 5.95
CA VAL A 374 12.81 24.99 6.51
C VAL A 374 11.50 25.30 7.20
N SER A 375 11.45 26.32 8.07
CA SER A 375 10.22 26.71 8.75
C SER A 375 9.09 27.06 7.78
N TYR A 376 9.41 27.84 6.73
CA TYR A 376 8.46 28.21 5.69
C TYR A 376 7.99 27.00 4.86
N ALA A 377 8.92 26.13 4.46
CA ALA A 377 8.63 24.98 3.61
C ALA A 377 8.01 23.79 4.37
N LEU A 378 8.18 23.73 5.68
CA LEU A 378 7.44 22.82 6.57
C LEU A 378 5.98 23.27 6.67
N GLY A 379 5.76 24.56 6.94
CA GLY A 379 4.44 25.13 7.20
C GLY A 379 3.85 24.67 8.54
N LYS A 380 2.70 25.24 8.92
CA LYS A 380 1.99 24.87 10.15
C LYS A 380 1.63 23.38 10.12
N ASP A 381 2.02 22.64 11.15
CA ASP A 381 1.79 21.20 11.31
C ASP A 381 2.28 20.33 10.12
N GLY A 382 3.28 20.82 9.39
CA GLY A 382 3.81 20.13 8.20
C GLY A 382 2.89 20.18 6.97
N ALA A 383 1.86 21.05 6.96
CA ALA A 383 0.88 21.10 5.88
C ALA A 383 1.50 21.42 4.52
N THR A 384 2.46 22.35 4.46
CA THR A 384 3.13 22.72 3.21
C THR A 384 3.99 21.57 2.70
N ARG A 385 4.75 20.92 3.58
CA ARG A 385 5.52 19.72 3.25
C ARG A 385 4.63 18.64 2.64
N LYS A 386 3.49 18.33 3.27
CA LYS A 386 2.54 17.32 2.79
C LYS A 386 1.96 17.65 1.41
N LYS A 387 1.70 18.94 1.13
CA LYS A 387 1.27 19.39 -0.22
C LYS A 387 2.33 19.11 -1.27
N LEU A 388 3.61 19.39 -0.96
CA LEU A 388 4.75 19.12 -1.86
C LEU A 388 4.95 17.62 -2.08
N GLU A 389 4.88 16.80 -1.02
CA GLU A 389 4.95 15.33 -1.09
C GLU A 389 3.87 14.79 -2.02
N LEU A 390 2.61 15.19 -1.78
CA LEU A 390 1.46 14.71 -2.55
C LEU A 390 1.54 15.14 -4.02
N ALA A 391 1.90 16.39 -4.30
CA ALA A 391 1.97 16.90 -5.67
C ALA A 391 3.13 16.28 -6.46
N SER A 392 4.28 16.05 -5.82
CA SER A 392 5.46 15.53 -6.52
C SER A 392 5.47 14.00 -6.65
N GLY A 393 4.78 13.30 -5.74
CA GLY A 393 4.90 11.86 -5.54
C GLY A 393 6.13 11.46 -4.72
N ALA A 394 7.04 12.39 -4.40
CA ALA A 394 8.22 12.09 -3.60
C ALA A 394 7.89 12.01 -2.09
N ILE A 395 8.78 11.35 -1.35
CA ILE A 395 8.94 11.53 0.09
C ILE A 395 9.77 12.80 0.30
N LEU A 396 9.27 13.74 1.09
CA LEU A 396 9.98 14.96 1.47
C LEU A 396 10.01 15.07 2.99
N GLN A 397 11.17 14.84 3.57
CA GLN A 397 11.36 14.92 5.01
C GLN A 397 12.46 15.91 5.35
N TYR A 398 12.16 16.84 6.23
CA TYR A 398 13.16 17.73 6.83
C TYR A 398 13.79 17.03 8.04
N VAL A 399 15.10 16.90 8.01
CA VAL A 399 15.93 16.40 9.11
C VAL A 399 16.87 17.54 9.45
N GLY A 400 16.59 18.24 10.56
CA GLY A 400 17.28 19.49 10.89
C GLY A 400 17.14 20.52 9.76
N HIS A 401 18.27 21.03 9.28
CA HIS A 401 18.36 22.01 8.20
C HIS A 401 18.49 21.38 6.79
N VAL A 402 18.28 20.07 6.67
CA VAL A 402 18.44 19.32 5.41
C VAL A 402 17.10 18.77 4.96
N ALA A 403 16.70 19.08 3.73
CA ALA A 403 15.57 18.46 3.07
C ALA A 403 16.04 17.20 2.34
N PHE A 404 15.51 16.05 2.76
CA PHE A 404 15.70 14.77 2.10
C PHE A 404 14.52 14.51 1.16
N VAL A 405 14.84 14.32 -0.13
CA VAL A 405 13.87 14.07 -1.19
C VAL A 405 14.09 12.66 -1.72
N ALA A 406 13.21 11.72 -1.38
CA ALA A 406 13.32 10.33 -1.81
C ALA A 406 12.18 9.94 -2.74
N GLY A 407 12.47 9.15 -3.77
CA GLY A 407 11.53 8.83 -4.84
C GLY A 407 12.27 8.31 -6.05
N ASP A 408 11.58 8.08 -7.16
CA ASP A 408 12.21 7.91 -8.47
C ASP A 408 12.79 9.23 -9.01
N LEU A 409 13.51 9.19 -10.14
CA LEU A 409 14.15 10.39 -10.67
C LEU A 409 13.15 11.51 -11.02
N ALA A 410 11.96 11.17 -11.53
CA ALA A 410 10.96 12.16 -11.93
C ALA A 410 10.33 12.80 -10.68
N GLU A 411 9.97 11.99 -9.69
CA GLU A 411 9.48 12.42 -8.37
C GLU A 411 10.48 13.36 -7.68
N ARG A 412 11.77 12.98 -7.62
CA ARG A 412 12.80 13.81 -6.97
C ARG A 412 13.02 15.14 -7.68
N ARG A 413 13.07 15.15 -9.01
CA ARG A 413 13.22 16.39 -9.81
C ARG A 413 12.02 17.32 -9.61
N ARG A 414 10.79 16.81 -9.77
CA ARG A 414 9.56 17.58 -9.53
C ARG A 414 9.52 18.15 -8.10
N CYS A 415 9.82 17.34 -7.10
CA CYS A 415 9.81 17.80 -5.71
C CYS A 415 10.81 18.94 -5.46
N ARG A 416 12.03 18.84 -5.99
CA ARG A 416 13.02 19.92 -5.91
C ARG A 416 12.58 21.19 -6.62
N GLU A 417 11.99 21.07 -7.80
CA GLU A 417 11.42 22.21 -8.53
C GLU A 417 10.34 22.88 -7.70
N PHE A 418 9.43 22.11 -7.11
CA PHE A 418 8.33 22.64 -6.29
C PHE A 418 8.83 23.31 -5.02
N VAL A 419 9.83 22.75 -4.33
CA VAL A 419 10.49 23.39 -3.19
C VAL A 419 11.14 24.70 -3.64
N THR A 420 11.82 24.72 -4.79
CA THR A 420 12.46 25.92 -5.33
C THR A 420 11.44 27.01 -5.62
N TRP A 421 10.33 26.67 -6.30
CA TRP A 421 9.24 27.61 -6.58
C TRP A 421 8.58 28.12 -5.30
N LEU A 422 8.36 27.27 -4.32
CA LEU A 422 7.82 27.69 -3.02
C LEU A 422 8.73 28.74 -2.36
N LEU A 423 10.04 28.50 -2.34
CA LEU A 423 10.99 29.46 -1.76
C LEU A 423 11.10 30.75 -2.58
N GLN A 424 10.95 30.69 -3.90
CA GLN A 424 10.83 31.88 -4.76
C GLN A 424 9.54 32.65 -4.48
N GLN A 425 8.43 31.95 -4.23
CA GLN A 425 7.13 32.54 -3.92
C GLN A 425 7.18 33.40 -2.65
N ARG A 426 8.03 33.02 -1.68
CA ARG A 426 8.31 33.84 -0.49
C ARG A 426 8.89 35.22 -0.84
N ARG A 427 9.58 35.36 -1.97
CA ARG A 427 10.24 36.60 -2.43
C ARG A 427 9.43 37.39 -3.45
N GLY A 428 8.39 36.80 -4.05
CA GLY A 428 7.57 37.45 -5.07
C GLY A 428 6.77 36.45 -5.91
N SER A 429 6.12 36.93 -6.96
CA SER A 429 5.42 36.03 -7.90
C SER A 429 6.41 35.12 -8.63
N VAL A 430 6.03 33.85 -8.82
CA VAL A 430 6.81 32.85 -9.56
C VAL A 430 6.25 32.73 -10.98
N THR A 431 7.14 32.68 -11.97
CA THR A 431 6.80 32.38 -13.36
C THR A 431 7.42 31.05 -13.75
N ILE A 432 6.60 30.09 -14.19
CA ILE A 432 7.04 28.78 -14.67
C ILE A 432 7.15 28.85 -16.19
N ALA A 433 8.37 28.87 -16.72
CA ALA A 433 8.63 29.15 -18.14
C ALA A 433 8.23 28.00 -19.07
N ASP A 434 8.27 26.76 -18.57
CA ASP A 434 8.08 25.52 -19.32
C ASP A 434 6.67 24.93 -19.19
N ILE A 435 5.68 25.68 -18.67
CA ILE A 435 4.34 25.19 -18.32
C ILE A 435 3.65 24.38 -19.42
N LYS A 436 3.86 24.75 -20.69
CA LYS A 436 3.25 24.09 -21.87
C LYS A 436 3.76 22.67 -22.12
N ASN A 437 4.93 22.32 -21.59
CA ASN A 437 5.59 21.03 -21.81
C ASN A 437 5.46 20.10 -20.61
N ARG A 438 4.64 20.47 -19.62
CA ARG A 438 4.47 19.75 -18.36
C ARG A 438 3.13 19.02 -18.33
N ASP A 439 3.13 17.84 -17.74
CA ASP A 439 1.96 16.99 -17.52
C ASP A 439 1.47 17.02 -16.06
N ASP A 440 2.23 17.66 -15.15
CA ASP A 440 1.98 17.76 -13.72
C ASP A 440 1.27 19.08 -13.31
N VAL A 441 0.77 19.85 -14.27
CA VAL A 441 0.15 21.15 -14.06
C VAL A 441 -1.13 21.31 -14.88
N THR A 442 -2.14 21.94 -14.29
CA THR A 442 -3.33 22.42 -15.00
C THR A 442 -3.37 23.94 -14.89
N GLU A 443 -3.20 24.63 -16.01
CA GLU A 443 -3.26 26.09 -16.05
C GLU A 443 -4.71 26.56 -15.97
N VAL A 444 -4.98 27.52 -15.08
CA VAL A 444 -6.29 28.17 -14.94
C VAL A 444 -6.10 29.68 -15.03
N THR A 445 -6.75 30.30 -16.02
CA THR A 445 -6.75 31.75 -16.16
C THR A 445 -7.67 32.39 -15.12
N ILE A 446 -7.10 33.15 -14.19
CA ILE A 446 -7.86 33.87 -13.16
C ILE A 446 -8.04 35.33 -13.59
N PRO A 447 -9.28 35.85 -13.70
CA PRO A 447 -9.52 37.27 -13.93
C PRO A 447 -8.85 38.15 -12.87
N ALA A 448 -8.29 39.29 -13.27
CA ALA A 448 -7.49 40.14 -12.39
C ALA A 448 -8.24 40.58 -11.11
N ASN A 449 -9.54 40.84 -11.24
CA ASN A 449 -10.43 41.20 -10.13
C ASN A 449 -10.71 40.03 -9.15
N CYS A 450 -10.47 38.78 -9.55
CA CYS A 450 -10.66 37.59 -8.72
C CYS A 450 -9.37 37.12 -8.02
N LYS A 451 -8.20 37.65 -8.42
CA LYS A 451 -6.89 37.18 -7.92
C LYS A 451 -6.77 37.24 -6.40
N GLY A 452 -7.20 38.34 -5.76
CA GLY A 452 -7.16 38.49 -4.31
C GLY A 452 -8.13 37.56 -3.56
N TRP A 453 -9.23 37.18 -4.20
CA TRP A 453 -10.21 36.26 -3.63
C TRP A 453 -9.72 34.81 -3.68
N VAL A 454 -9.09 34.40 -4.79
CA VAL A 454 -8.56 33.04 -4.96
C VAL A 454 -7.29 32.81 -4.14
N ALA A 455 -6.37 33.78 -4.09
CA ALA A 455 -5.12 33.65 -3.35
C ALA A 455 -5.27 33.93 -1.83
N GLY A 456 -6.40 34.50 -1.39
CA GLY A 456 -6.59 34.96 -0.02
C GLY A 456 -5.67 36.13 0.38
N ASN A 457 -5.81 36.60 1.62
CA ASN A 457 -4.95 37.64 2.19
C ASN A 457 -3.54 37.07 2.42
N ARG A 458 -2.68 37.15 1.39
CA ARG A 458 -1.25 36.74 1.32
C ARG A 458 -0.90 35.38 0.70
N GLY A 459 -1.78 34.73 -0.06
CA GLY A 459 -1.36 33.55 -0.84
C GLY A 459 -1.06 32.30 -0.01
N SER A 460 -1.77 32.09 1.10
CA SER A 460 -1.57 30.98 2.05
C SER A 460 -2.66 29.92 1.99
#